data_AF-A0A9X2YEJ7-F1
#
_entry.id   AF-A0A9X2YEJ7-F1
#
_cell.length_a   1.000
_cell.length_b   1.000
_cell.length_c   1.000
_cell.angle_alpha   90.00
_cell.angle_beta   90.00
_cell.angle_gamma   90.00
#
_symmetry.space_group_name_H-M   'P 1'
#
loop_
_entity.id
_entity.type
_entity.pdbx_description
1 polymer ?
#
loop_
_entity_poly.entity_id
_entity_poly.type
_entity_poly.pdbx_seq_one_letter_code
_entity_poly.pdbx_strand_id
1 'polypeptide(L)'
;MPDSDLAKLSEAAHQCGIPSDVLKMMVTDGLLPHTVRGKAGHVYFPRDGMPSWTECVELLKSQRDLHLRRAASALRRLDTELEAVRNDIAEAREYPHQVLGIDLMSFGHWPHDRMASSLRGQPLITAVLEQFTYERLAITRYHDAYLDALASEGRQPGDDDPP
;
A
#
# COMPACT_ATOMS: atom_id res chain seq x y z
N MET A 1 -6.32 17.68 27.96
CA MET A 1 -5.56 16.65 28.69
C MET A 1 -4.27 17.29 29.16
N PRO A 2 -3.86 17.09 30.42
CA PRO A 2 -2.56 17.56 30.89
C PRO A 2 -1.44 16.84 30.11
N ASP A 3 -0.31 17.53 29.87
CA ASP A 3 0.84 16.98 29.14
C ASP A 3 1.44 15.71 29.79
N SER A 4 1.12 15.39 31.05
CA SER A 4 1.55 14.16 31.74
C SER A 4 0.93 12.88 31.16
N ASP A 5 -0.21 13.00 30.49
CA ASP A 5 -1.02 11.85 30.04
C ASP A 5 -0.68 11.41 28.60
N LEU A 6 0.31 12.08 27.99
CA LEU A 6 0.77 11.82 26.63
C LEU A 6 2.18 11.25 26.63
N ALA A 7 2.37 10.11 25.96
CA ALA A 7 3.66 9.51 25.68
C ALA A 7 4.19 9.99 24.32
N LYS A 8 5.51 10.23 24.24
CA LYS A 8 6.17 10.52 22.95
C LYS A 8 6.26 9.24 22.11
N LEU A 9 6.40 9.38 20.79
CA LEU A 9 6.60 8.25 19.88
C LEU A 9 7.69 7.25 20.34
N SER A 10 8.84 7.74 20.81
CA SER A 10 9.94 6.89 21.27
C SER A 10 9.61 6.12 22.55
N GLU A 11 8.84 6.73 23.45
CA GLU A 11 8.34 6.10 24.67
C GLU A 11 7.27 5.06 24.35
N ALA A 12 6.37 5.39 23.42
CA ALA A 12 5.37 4.46 22.91
C ALA A 12 6.02 3.24 22.25
N ALA A 13 7.00 3.46 21.36
CA ALA A 13 7.78 2.41 20.72
C ALA A 13 8.45 1.47 21.73
N HIS A 14 9.06 2.04 22.78
CA HIS A 14 9.64 1.28 23.87
C HIS A 14 8.59 0.44 24.62
N GLN A 15 7.44 1.03 24.95
CA GLN A 15 6.41 0.35 25.73
C GLN A 15 5.64 -0.70 24.92
N CYS A 16 5.44 -0.50 23.61
CA CYS A 16 4.75 -1.46 22.75
C CYS A 16 5.69 -2.47 22.08
N GLY A 17 7.01 -2.33 22.21
CA GLY A 17 7.99 -3.23 21.59
C GLY A 17 8.02 -3.18 20.07
N ILE A 18 7.61 -2.05 19.47
CA ILE A 18 7.61 -1.84 18.01
C ILE A 18 8.67 -0.78 17.66
N PRO A 19 9.49 -1.00 16.62
CA PRO A 19 10.45 0.01 16.17
C PRO A 19 9.81 1.37 15.91
N SER A 20 10.48 2.44 16.33
CA SER A 20 9.93 3.81 16.23
C SER A 20 9.56 4.19 14.79
N ASP A 21 10.33 3.75 13.79
CA ASP A 21 10.04 4.03 12.38
C ASP A 21 8.82 3.26 11.87
N VAL A 22 8.62 2.01 12.32
CA VAL A 22 7.41 1.23 12.03
C VAL A 22 6.20 1.88 12.69
N LEU A 23 6.31 2.29 13.95
CA LEU A 23 5.22 2.97 14.66
C LEU A 23 4.87 4.31 13.99
N LYS A 24 5.87 5.07 13.55
CA LYS A 24 5.69 6.31 12.79
C LYS A 24 5.02 6.08 11.44
N MET A 25 5.39 5.01 10.73
CA MET A 25 4.74 4.57 9.50
C MET A 25 3.25 4.32 9.77
N MET A 26 2.92 3.52 10.78
CA MET A 26 1.54 3.17 11.11
C MET A 26 0.69 4.40 11.44
N VAL A 27 1.24 5.38 12.17
CA VAL A 27 0.54 6.65 12.46
C VAL A 27 0.35 7.48 11.20
N THR A 28 1.36 7.56 10.35
CA THR A 28 1.30 8.33 9.10
C THR A 28 0.23 7.78 8.17
N ASP A 29 0.10 6.45 8.12
CA ASP A 29 -0.88 5.73 7.31
C ASP A 29 -2.26 5.64 8.01
N GLY A 30 -2.41 6.24 9.20
CA GLY A 30 -3.70 6.37 9.89
C GLY A 30 -4.20 5.09 10.58
N LEU A 31 -3.32 4.12 10.84
CA LEU A 31 -3.68 2.84 11.45
C LEU A 31 -3.93 2.92 12.95
N LEU A 32 -3.46 3.99 13.60
CA LEU A 32 -3.49 4.18 15.05
C LEU A 32 -4.36 5.41 15.38
N PRO A 33 -5.68 5.22 15.56
CA PRO A 33 -6.66 6.31 15.59
C PRO A 33 -6.59 7.18 16.84
N HIS A 34 -5.98 6.69 17.91
CA HIS A 34 -5.87 7.41 19.18
C HIS A 34 -4.67 8.36 19.24
N THR A 35 -3.89 8.48 18.16
CA THR A 35 -2.72 9.37 18.15
C THR A 35 -3.09 10.84 18.09
N VAL A 36 -2.32 11.65 18.83
CA VAL A 36 -2.47 13.10 18.91
C VAL A 36 -1.28 13.77 18.23
N ARG A 37 -1.55 14.73 17.34
CA ARG A 37 -0.50 15.56 16.73
C ARG A 37 -0.35 16.87 17.51
N GLY A 38 0.86 17.12 17.99
CA GLY A 38 1.22 18.40 18.61
C GLY A 38 1.39 19.53 17.59
N LYS A 39 1.55 20.76 18.09
CA LYS A 39 1.65 21.99 17.25
C LYS A 39 2.79 21.97 16.21
N ALA A 40 3.87 21.25 16.48
CA ALA A 40 5.01 21.09 15.57
C ALA A 40 4.97 19.79 14.73
N GLY A 41 3.83 19.08 14.72
CA GLY A 41 3.66 17.83 13.98
C GLY A 41 4.22 16.57 14.69
N HIS A 42 4.76 16.73 15.90
CA HIS A 42 5.15 15.58 16.75
C HIS A 42 3.94 14.70 17.07
N VAL A 43 4.16 13.39 17.03
CA VAL A 43 3.17 12.36 17.34
C VAL A 43 3.26 11.99 18.81
N TYR A 44 2.09 11.96 19.46
CA TYR A 44 1.91 11.56 20.85
C TYR A 44 0.83 10.49 20.96
N PHE A 45 0.95 9.65 21.98
CA PHE A 45 0.00 8.60 22.32
C PHE A 45 -0.60 8.89 23.69
N PRO A 46 -1.94 8.84 23.85
CA PRO A 46 -2.56 8.76 25.17
C PRO A 46 -2.02 7.52 25.89
N ARG A 47 -1.60 7.66 27.16
CA ARG A 47 -1.01 6.56 27.93
C ARG A 47 -1.98 5.37 28.11
N ASP A 48 -3.27 5.65 28.16
CA ASP A 48 -4.36 4.68 28.25
C ASP A 48 -4.79 4.11 26.88
N GLY A 49 -4.33 4.70 25.78
CA GLY A 49 -4.63 4.31 24.40
C GLY A 49 -3.42 3.78 23.63
N MET A 50 -2.39 3.30 24.34
CA MET A 50 -1.18 2.76 23.74
C MET A 50 -1.48 1.41 23.05
N PRO A 51 -1.12 1.22 21.77
CA PRO A 51 -1.29 -0.08 21.16
C PRO A 51 -0.33 -1.10 21.79
N SER A 52 -0.80 -2.34 21.91
CA SER A 52 0.04 -3.49 22.22
C SER A 52 0.85 -3.94 21.00
N TRP A 53 1.93 -4.69 21.25
CA TRP A 53 2.71 -5.32 20.19
C TRP A 53 1.83 -6.18 19.26
N THR A 54 0.97 -7.02 19.83
CA THR A 54 0.08 -7.91 19.09
C THR A 54 -0.89 -7.15 18.19
N GLU A 55 -1.48 -6.05 18.67
CA GLU A 55 -2.34 -5.19 17.86
C GLU A 55 -1.57 -4.58 16.69
N CYS A 56 -0.35 -4.09 16.93
CA CYS A 56 0.49 -3.54 15.86
C CYS A 56 0.81 -4.59 14.79
N VAL A 57 1.22 -5.79 15.20
CA VAL A 57 1.56 -6.89 14.28
C VAL A 57 0.36 -7.32 13.44
N GLU A 58 -0.82 -7.48 14.05
CA GLU A 58 -2.04 -7.85 13.32
C GLU A 58 -2.51 -6.74 12.38
N LEU A 59 -2.35 -5.46 12.73
CA LEU A 59 -2.61 -4.34 11.83
C LEU A 59 -1.68 -4.35 10.61
N LEU A 60 -0.36 -4.54 10.82
CA LEU A 60 0.62 -4.61 9.73
C LEU A 60 0.34 -5.79 8.79
N LYS A 61 0.05 -6.97 9.37
CA LYS A 61 -0.34 -8.17 8.63
C LYS A 61 -1.61 -7.96 7.82
N SER A 62 -2.61 -7.30 8.40
CA SER A 62 -3.89 -7.01 7.73
C SER A 62 -3.71 -6.04 6.57
N GLN A 63 -2.88 -5.00 6.73
CA GLN A 63 -2.55 -4.08 5.62
C GLN A 63 -1.78 -4.79 4.51
N ARG A 64 -0.79 -5.63 4.86
CA ARG A 64 -0.07 -6.46 3.88
C ARG A 64 -1.02 -7.32 3.06
N ASP A 65 -1.95 -8.03 3.72
CA ASP A 65 -2.95 -8.88 3.06
C ASP A 65 -3.92 -8.08 2.19
N LEU A 66 -4.35 -6.90 2.65
CA LEU A 66 -5.18 -5.99 1.86
C LEU A 66 -4.50 -5.63 0.53
N HIS A 67 -3.24 -5.22 0.58
CA HIS A 67 -2.49 -4.85 -0.63
C HIS A 67 -2.21 -6.07 -1.53
N LEU A 68 -1.94 -7.25 -0.97
CA LEU A 68 -1.82 -8.50 -1.73
C LEU A 68 -3.11 -8.83 -2.51
N ARG A 69 -4.28 -8.69 -1.86
CA ARG A 69 -5.58 -8.90 -2.53
C ARG A 69 -5.83 -7.90 -3.64
N ARG A 70 -5.48 -6.63 -3.42
CA ARG A 70 -5.58 -5.57 -4.44
C ARG A 70 -4.66 -5.82 -5.62
N ALA A 71 -3.40 -6.18 -5.38
CA ALA A 71 -2.46 -6.56 -6.43
C ALA A 71 -2.96 -7.77 -7.24
N ALA A 72 -3.48 -8.81 -6.58
CA ALA A 72 -4.07 -9.96 -7.26
C ALA A 72 -5.30 -9.57 -8.11
N SER A 73 -6.09 -8.61 -7.65
CA SER A 73 -7.22 -8.07 -8.42
C SER A 73 -6.77 -7.27 -9.64
N ALA A 74 -5.74 -6.43 -9.49
CA ALA A 74 -5.15 -5.69 -10.61
C ALA A 74 -4.52 -6.64 -11.64
N LEU A 75 -3.88 -7.72 -11.21
CA LEU A 75 -3.32 -8.73 -12.12
C LEU A 75 -4.40 -9.44 -12.93
N ARG A 76 -5.49 -9.90 -12.29
CA ARG A 76 -6.63 -10.51 -13.02
C ARG A 76 -7.23 -9.55 -14.05
N ARG A 77 -7.26 -8.26 -13.72
CA ARG A 77 -7.74 -7.24 -14.66
C ARG A 77 -6.78 -7.11 -15.84
N LEU A 78 -5.47 -7.05 -15.59
CA LEU A 78 -4.46 -7.01 -16.63
C LEU A 78 -4.58 -8.21 -17.58
N ASP A 79 -4.83 -9.41 -17.05
CA ASP A 79 -5.07 -10.60 -17.86
C ASP A 79 -6.25 -10.42 -18.81
N THR A 80 -7.37 -9.85 -18.33
CA THR A 80 -8.53 -9.53 -19.18
C THR A 80 -8.19 -8.55 -20.29
N GLU A 81 -7.48 -7.46 -19.99
CA GLU A 81 -7.08 -6.46 -20.99
C GLU A 81 -6.14 -7.08 -22.04
N LEU A 82 -5.20 -7.92 -21.62
CA LEU A 82 -4.27 -8.62 -22.52
C LEU A 82 -4.98 -9.63 -23.42
N GLU A 83 -6.01 -10.30 -22.92
CA GLU A 83 -6.81 -11.22 -23.73
C GLU A 83 -7.64 -10.47 -24.77
N ALA A 84 -8.18 -9.30 -24.45
CA ALA A 84 -8.87 -8.45 -25.42
C ALA A 84 -7.93 -8.03 -26.57
N VAL A 85 -6.72 -7.58 -26.26
CA VAL A 85 -5.69 -7.26 -27.26
C VAL A 85 -5.30 -8.49 -28.09
N ARG A 86 -5.22 -9.67 -27.46
CA ARG A 86 -4.92 -10.92 -28.18
C ARG A 86 -6.02 -11.27 -29.18
N ASN A 87 -7.28 -11.06 -28.81
CA ASN A 87 -8.42 -11.27 -29.70
C ASN A 87 -8.36 -10.33 -30.91
N ASP A 88 -8.09 -9.04 -30.69
CA ASP A 88 -7.92 -8.07 -31.78
C ASP A 88 -6.79 -8.45 -32.74
N ILE A 89 -5.68 -8.99 -32.22
CA ILE A 89 -4.57 -9.49 -33.05
C ILE A 89 -5.02 -10.71 -33.87
N ALA A 90 -5.76 -11.64 -33.28
CA ALA A 90 -6.26 -12.82 -33.99
C ALA A 90 -7.24 -12.41 -35.10
N GLU A 91 -8.15 -11.50 -34.81
CA GLU A 91 -9.13 -10.97 -35.78
C GLU A 91 -8.44 -10.24 -36.93
N ALA A 92 -7.45 -9.38 -36.65
CA ALA A 92 -6.69 -8.69 -37.69
C ALA A 92 -5.95 -9.64 -38.63
N ARG A 93 -5.56 -10.82 -38.14
CA ARG A 93 -4.93 -11.87 -38.97
C ARG A 93 -5.94 -12.64 -39.80
N GLU A 94 -7.13 -12.90 -39.25
CA GLU A 94 -8.22 -13.60 -39.95
C GLU A 94 -8.86 -12.71 -41.03
N TYR A 95 -8.98 -11.41 -40.76
CA TYR A 95 -9.66 -10.44 -41.61
C TYR A 95 -8.76 -9.22 -41.94
N PRO A 96 -7.70 -9.38 -42.74
CA PRO A 96 -6.67 -8.36 -42.95
C PRO A 96 -7.14 -7.09 -43.68
N HIS A 97 -8.37 -7.08 -44.20
CA HIS A 97 -8.96 -5.91 -44.88
C HIS A 97 -9.90 -5.09 -43.97
N GLN A 98 -10.12 -5.53 -42.73
CA GLN A 98 -10.95 -4.82 -41.76
C GLN A 98 -10.11 -3.83 -40.92
N VAL A 99 -10.80 -2.96 -40.19
CA VAL A 99 -10.16 -2.00 -39.29
C VAL A 99 -9.57 -2.77 -38.10
N LEU A 100 -8.41 -2.33 -37.59
CA LEU A 100 -7.80 -2.90 -36.40
C LEU A 100 -8.69 -2.66 -35.16
N GLY A 101 -8.77 -3.67 -34.30
CA GLY A 101 -9.57 -3.63 -33.08
C GLY A 101 -9.13 -2.55 -32.09
N ILE A 102 -10.09 -2.11 -31.28
CA ILE A 102 -9.95 -0.93 -30.41
C ILE A 102 -8.98 -1.18 -29.27
N ASP A 103 -8.96 -2.39 -28.71
CA ASP A 103 -8.13 -2.74 -27.56
C ASP A 103 -6.65 -2.78 -27.97
N LEU A 104 -6.36 -3.32 -29.16
CA LEU A 104 -5.04 -3.25 -29.78
C LEU A 104 -4.62 -1.80 -30.05
N MET A 105 -5.51 -0.98 -30.64
CA MET A 105 -5.19 0.40 -30.99
C MET A 105 -5.06 1.33 -29.77
N SER A 106 -5.71 1.01 -28.66
CA SER A 106 -5.66 1.81 -27.42
C SER A 106 -4.59 1.34 -26.43
N PHE A 107 -3.92 0.22 -26.71
CA PHE A 107 -2.86 -0.32 -25.86
C PHE A 107 -1.76 0.71 -25.59
N GLY A 108 -1.42 0.92 -24.31
CA GLY A 108 -0.33 1.81 -23.88
C GLY A 108 -0.56 3.31 -24.08
N HIS A 109 -1.71 3.75 -24.61
CA HIS A 109 -1.99 5.18 -24.82
C HIS A 109 -2.34 5.89 -23.51
N TRP A 110 -1.82 7.11 -23.34
CA TRP A 110 -2.15 7.95 -22.19
C TRP A 110 -3.48 8.69 -22.39
N PRO A 111 -4.22 9.03 -21.32
CA PRO A 111 -5.48 9.74 -21.43
C PRO A 111 -5.42 11.07 -22.20
N HIS A 112 -4.23 11.69 -22.29
CA HIS A 112 -4.00 13.00 -22.93
C HIS A 112 -3.86 12.94 -24.45
N ASP A 113 -3.65 11.75 -25.04
CA ASP A 113 -3.62 11.55 -26.51
C ASP A 113 -5.03 11.33 -27.11
N ARG A 114 -6.08 11.45 -26.30
CA ARG A 114 -7.46 11.28 -26.78
C ARG A 114 -7.93 12.51 -27.56
N MET A 115 -7.68 12.54 -28.88
CA MET A 115 -8.71 13.06 -29.78
C MET A 115 -9.96 12.18 -29.61
N ALA A 116 -10.93 12.68 -28.85
CA ALA A 116 -12.34 12.28 -28.85
C ALA A 116 -12.63 10.77 -28.95
N SER A 117 -12.10 9.95 -28.03
CA SER A 117 -12.70 8.62 -27.82
C SER A 117 -13.95 8.77 -26.95
N SER A 118 -15.12 8.58 -27.57
CA SER A 118 -16.45 8.55 -26.94
C SER A 118 -16.69 7.32 -26.06
N LEU A 119 -15.68 6.47 -25.86
CA LEU A 119 -15.79 5.23 -25.11
C LEU A 119 -15.58 5.50 -23.61
N ARG A 120 -16.67 5.92 -22.95
CA ARG A 120 -16.81 5.80 -21.49
C ARG A 120 -16.93 4.32 -21.15
N GLY A 121 -15.99 3.77 -20.38
CA GLY A 121 -16.21 2.45 -19.79
C GLY A 121 -15.07 1.83 -19.01
N GLN A 122 -13.82 1.89 -19.48
CA GLN A 122 -12.75 1.07 -18.88
C GLN A 122 -11.40 1.80 -18.83
N PRO A 123 -10.56 1.50 -17.81
CA PRO A 123 -9.28 2.15 -17.63
C PRO A 123 -8.25 1.48 -18.51
N LEU A 124 -7.52 2.35 -19.21
CA LEU A 124 -6.36 2.00 -20.02
C LEU A 124 -5.42 1.08 -19.21
N ILE A 125 -4.83 0.08 -19.87
CA ILE A 125 -3.85 -0.84 -19.28
C ILE A 125 -2.79 -0.13 -18.43
N THR A 126 -2.41 1.10 -18.80
CA THR A 126 -1.56 2.03 -18.05
C THR A 126 -2.04 2.25 -16.62
N ALA A 127 -3.33 2.54 -16.40
CA ALA A 127 -3.88 2.73 -15.07
C ALA A 127 -3.89 1.44 -14.23
N VAL A 128 -4.05 0.27 -14.87
CA VAL A 128 -3.94 -1.03 -14.17
C VAL A 128 -2.50 -1.29 -13.74
N LEU A 129 -1.53 -0.98 -14.60
CA LEU A 129 -0.10 -1.09 -14.29
C LEU A 129 0.36 -0.10 -13.22
N GLU A 130 -0.15 1.14 -13.24
CA GLU A 130 0.07 2.13 -12.19
C GLU A 130 -0.47 1.65 -10.84
N GLN A 131 -1.71 1.15 -10.83
CA GLN A 131 -2.30 0.55 -9.63
C GLN A 131 -1.43 -0.61 -9.12
N PHE A 132 -1.05 -1.55 -9.98
CA PHE A 132 -0.22 -2.68 -9.59
C PHE A 132 1.13 -2.23 -9.01
N THR A 133 1.74 -1.19 -9.60
CA THR A 133 2.99 -0.60 -9.10
C THR A 133 2.83 -0.02 -7.70
N TYR A 134 1.75 0.72 -7.46
CA TYR A 134 1.41 1.24 -6.13
C TYR A 134 1.24 0.11 -5.11
N GLU A 135 0.45 -0.92 -5.45
CA GLU A 135 0.22 -2.06 -4.55
C GLU A 135 1.52 -2.81 -4.25
N ARG A 136 2.40 -3.01 -5.23
CA ARG A 136 3.72 -3.66 -5.03
C ARG A 136 4.59 -2.89 -4.02
N LEU A 137 4.65 -1.57 -4.13
CA LEU A 137 5.41 -0.72 -3.21
C LEU A 137 4.84 -0.81 -1.80
N ALA A 138 3.52 -0.76 -1.67
CA ALA A 138 2.84 -0.90 -0.39
C ALA A 138 3.06 -2.29 0.24
N ILE A 139 2.96 -3.38 -0.55
CA ILE A 139 3.26 -4.75 -0.09
C ILE A 139 4.66 -4.82 0.49
N THR A 140 5.66 -4.30 -0.22
CA THR A 140 7.07 -4.34 0.22
C THR A 140 7.22 -3.59 1.55
N ARG A 141 6.72 -2.34 1.61
CA ARG A 141 6.78 -1.50 2.81
C ARG A 141 6.13 -2.17 4.04
N TYR A 142 4.93 -2.75 3.88
CA TYR A 142 4.22 -3.41 4.97
C TYR A 142 4.81 -4.78 5.32
N HIS A 143 5.42 -5.48 4.35
CA HIS A 143 6.10 -6.74 4.60
C HIS A 143 7.36 -6.52 5.45
N ASP A 144 8.19 -5.55 5.07
CA ASP A 144 9.41 -5.21 5.81
C ASP A 144 9.07 -4.77 7.24
N ALA A 145 8.09 -3.85 7.39
CA ALA A 145 7.64 -3.40 8.70
C ALA A 145 7.06 -4.53 9.57
N TYR A 146 6.37 -5.50 8.96
CA TYR A 146 5.86 -6.68 9.66
C TYR A 146 7.00 -7.58 10.15
N LEU A 147 8.02 -7.82 9.32
CA LEU A 147 9.19 -8.61 9.71
C LEU A 147 10.00 -7.91 10.82
N ASP A 148 10.18 -6.60 10.72
CA ASP A 148 10.85 -5.80 11.74
C ASP A 148 10.11 -5.86 13.08
N ALA A 149 8.78 -5.76 13.06
CA ALA A 149 7.95 -5.90 14.26
C ALA A 149 8.07 -7.29 14.89
N LEU A 150 8.09 -8.36 14.08
CA LEU A 150 8.32 -9.73 14.55
C LEU A 150 9.71 -9.91 15.17
N ALA A 151 10.75 -9.38 14.52
CA ALA A 151 12.13 -9.48 15.00
C ALA A 151 12.41 -8.65 16.27
N SER A 152 11.45 -7.80 16.67
CA SER A 152 11.52 -6.96 17.86
C SER A 152 10.76 -7.55 19.06
N GLU A 153 10.06 -8.67 18.88
CA GLU A 153 9.35 -9.35 19.97
C GLU A 153 10.33 -9.73 21.09
N GLY A 154 10.08 -9.21 22.30
CA GLY A 154 10.89 -9.54 23.48
C GLY A 154 12.23 -8.83 23.59
N ARG A 155 12.62 -7.93 22.67
CA ARG A 155 13.79 -7.06 22.91
C ARG A 155 13.49 -6.10 24.05
N GLN A 156 14.23 -6.23 25.15
CA GLN A 156 14.35 -5.15 26.11
C GLN A 156 15.36 -4.12 25.58
N PRO A 157 15.07 -2.82 25.69
CA PRO A 157 15.99 -1.78 25.24
C PRO A 157 17.11 -1.67 26.27
N GLY A 158 18.20 -2.38 25.99
CA GLY A 158 19.37 -2.54 26.84
C GLY A 158 20.39 -3.53 26.27
N ASP A 159 19.96 -4.40 25.34
CA ASP A 159 20.85 -5.40 24.72
C ASP A 159 21.79 -4.83 23.63
N ASP A 160 21.65 -3.55 23.25
CA ASP A 160 22.42 -2.90 22.18
C ASP A 160 23.46 -1.85 22.68
N ASP A 161 23.64 -1.67 24.00
CA ASP A 161 24.75 -0.84 24.50
C ASP A 161 26.02 -1.71 24.70
N PRO A 162 27.11 -1.49 23.94
CA PRO A 162 28.39 -2.13 24.25
C PRO A 162 28.95 -1.59 25.58
N PRO A 163 29.74 -2.40 26.32
CA PRO A 163 30.28 -2.03 27.64
C PRO A 163 31.23 -0.83 27.63
#